data_AF-A0A7K3WWC8-F1
#
_entry.id   AF-A0A7K3WWC8-F1
#
_cell.length_a   1.000
_cell.length_b   1.000
_cell.length_c   1.000
_cell.angle_alpha   90.00
_cell.angle_beta   90.00
_cell.angle_gamma   90.00
#
_symmetry.space_group_name_H-M   'P 1'
#
loop_
_entity.id
_entity.type
_entity.pdbx_description
1 polymer ?
#
loop_
_entity_poly.entity_id
_entity_poly.type
_entity_poly.pdbx_seq_one_letter_code
_entity_poly.pdbx_strand_id
1 'polypeptide(L)' 'MKTSTLKRHLIEIAEKLTPESTIEDIYAHLSLLTDIDESERQEKAGETLTQNQVQEASAKWLK' A
#
# COMPACT_ATOMS: atom_id res chain seq x y z
N MET A 1 8.76 -7.03 -0.37
CA MET A 1 9.23 -6.17 0.74
C MET A 1 10.36 -6.86 1.49
N LYS A 2 11.35 -6.11 2.00
CA LYS A 2 12.41 -6.69 2.86
C LYS A 2 11.82 -7.09 4.22
N THR A 3 12.24 -8.22 4.78
CA THR A 3 11.74 -8.76 6.07
C THR A 3 11.84 -7.74 7.23
N SER A 4 12.87 -6.88 7.22
CA SER A 4 13.04 -5.80 8.20
C SER A 4 11.94 -4.74 8.13
N THR A 5 11.47 -4.41 6.93
CA THR A 5 10.43 -3.39 6.68
C THR A 5 9.06 -3.92 7.07
N LEU A 6 8.74 -5.17 6.72
CA LEU A 6 7.49 -5.82 7.13
C LEU A 6 7.39 -5.89 8.66
N LYS A 7 8.46 -6.34 9.31
CA LYS A 7 8.51 -6.44 10.78
C LYS A 7 8.29 -5.09 11.45
N ARG A 8 8.90 -4.02 10.93
CA ARG A 8 8.69 -2.65 11.43
C ARG A 8 7.21 -2.25 11.33
N HIS A 9 6.58 -2.46 10.18
CA HIS A 9 5.19 -2.08 10.00
C HIS A 9 4.22 -2.92 10.86
N LEU A 10 4.48 -4.21 11.04
CA LEU A 10 3.67 -5.04 11.95
C LEU A 10 3.78 -4.56 13.40
N ILE A 11 4.96 -4.10 13.82
CA ILE A 11 5.16 -3.49 15.15
C ILE A 11 4.39 -2.16 15.25
N GLU A 12 4.48 -1.30 14.24
CA GLU A 12 3.74 -0.02 14.19
C GLU A 12 2.22 -0.22 14.27
N ILE A 13 1.68 -1.30 13.69
CA ILE A 13 0.26 -1.67 13.79
C ILE A 13 -0.04 -2.11 15.22
N ALA A 14 0.77 -3.03 15.78
CA ALA A 14 0.58 -3.54 17.13
C ALA A 14 0.62 -2.43 18.20
N GLU A 15 1.49 -1.42 18.04
CA GLU A 15 1.60 -0.26 18.93
C GLU A 15 0.37 0.67 18.88
N LYS A 16 -0.40 0.63 17.79
CA LYS A 16 -1.62 1.43 17.62
C LYS A 16 -2.88 0.71 18.08
N LEU A 17 -2.79 -0.56 18.45
CA LEU A 17 -3.94 -1.31 18.95
C LEU A 17 -4.32 -0.83 20.35
N THR A 18 -5.59 -0.52 20.50
CA THR A 18 -6.22 -0.19 21.78
C THR A 18 -7.20 -1.32 22.17
N PRO A 19 -7.64 -1.39 23.44
CA PRO A 19 -8.67 -2.34 23.84
C PRO A 19 -9.98 -2.23 23.05
N GLU A 20 -10.25 -1.07 22.46
CA GLU A 20 -11.41 -0.78 21.62
C GLU A 20 -11.21 -1.17 20.16
N SER A 21 -9.97 -1.50 19.76
CA SER A 21 -9.67 -1.90 18.39
C SER A 21 -10.38 -3.21 18.03
N THR A 22 -11.02 -3.20 16.87
CA THR A 22 -11.73 -4.35 16.34
C THR A 22 -10.83 -5.22 15.47
N ILE A 23 -11.29 -6.43 15.17
CA ILE A 23 -10.60 -7.31 14.23
C ILE A 23 -10.60 -6.68 12.83
N GLU A 24 -11.67 -5.97 12.47
CA GLU A 24 -11.81 -5.22 11.22
C GLU A 24 -10.75 -4.13 11.10
N ASP A 25 -10.45 -3.41 12.18
CA ASP A 25 -9.38 -2.41 12.21
C ASP A 25 -8.03 -3.07 11.91
N ILE A 26 -7.75 -4.24 12.50
CA ILE A 26 -6.52 -5.00 12.23
C ILE A 26 -6.45 -5.39 10.75
N TYR A 27 -7.54 -5.92 10.18
CA TYR A 27 -7.59 -6.29 8.76
C TYR A 27 -7.36 -5.11 7.83
N ALA A 28 -7.93 -3.94 8.13
CA ALA A 28 -7.70 -2.73 7.34
C ALA A 28 -6.22 -2.30 7.35
N HIS A 29 -5.54 -2.41 8.49
CA HIS A 29 -4.10 -2.12 8.56
C HIS A 29 -3.25 -3.15 7.80
N LEU A 30 -3.62 -4.43 7.85
CA LEU A 30 -2.91 -5.49 7.13
C LEU A 30 -3.14 -5.42 5.61
N SER A 31 -4.33 -5.02 5.15
CA SER A 31 -4.59 -4.83 3.72
C SER A 31 -3.71 -3.71 3.16
N LEU A 32 -3.57 -2.60 3.89
CA LEU A 32 -2.66 -1.51 3.51
C LEU A 32 -1.20 -1.98 3.34
N LEU A 33 -0.74 -2.97 4.11
CA LEU A 33 0.61 -3.53 3.92
C LEU A 33 0.77 -4.27 2.61
N THR A 34 -0.29 -4.93 2.16
CA THR A 34 -0.30 -5.63 0.87
C THR A 34 -0.23 -4.61 -0.27
N ASP A 35 -1.01 -3.53 -0.16
CA ASP A 35 -0.99 -2.43 -1.13
C ASP A 35 0.37 -1.72 -1.18
N ILE A 36 1.03 -1.53 -0.03
CA ILE A 36 2.39 -0.98 0.06
C ILE A 36 3.41 -1.90 -0.61
N ASP A 37 3.35 -3.21 -0.35
CA ASP A 37 4.29 -4.17 -0.95
C ASP A 37 4.18 -4.20 -2.47
N GLU A 38 2.94 -4.19 -2.98
CA GLU A 38 2.68 -4.13 -4.41
C GLU A 38 3.17 -2.81 -5.01
N SER A 39 2.94 -1.69 -4.34
CA SER A 39 3.45 -0.39 -4.76
C SER A 39 4.98 -0.35 -4.83
N GLU A 40 5.68 -0.91 -3.84
CA GLU A 40 7.15 -1.03 -3.85
C GLU A 40 7.65 -1.93 -4.99
N ARG A 41 6.90 -2.99 -5.32
CA ARG A 41 7.22 -3.89 -6.43
C ARG A 41 7.10 -3.14 -7.76
N GLN A 42 6.00 -2.43 -7.96
CA GLN A 42 5.72 -1.64 -9.15
C GLN A 42 6.77 -0.53 -9.34
N GLU A 43 7.12 0.18 -8.28
CA GLU A 43 8.19 1.19 -8.31
C GLU A 43 9.53 0.60 -8.78
N LYS A 44 9.97 -0.50 -8.18
CA LYS A 44 11.23 -1.17 -8.54
C LYS A 44 11.23 -1.72 -9.97
N ALA A 45 10.07 -2.12 -10.46
CA ALA A 45 9.88 -2.58 -11.84
C ALA A 45 9.78 -1.44 -12.86
N GLY A 46 9.72 -0.18 -12.40
CA GLY A 46 9.46 0.97 -13.27
C GLY A 46 8.02 1.01 -13.79
N GLU A 47 7.11 0.27 -13.16
CA GLU A 47 5.67 0.24 -13.44
C GLU A 47 4.96 1.49 -12.84
N THR A 48 5.61 2.65 -12.87
CA THR A 48 5.07 3.92 -12.38
C THR A 48 4.76 4.85 -13.53
N LEU A 49 3.68 5.62 -13.39
CA LEU A 49 3.27 6.61 -14.39
C LEU A 49 3.57 8.01 -13.89
N THR A 50 4.11 8.84 -14.77
CA THR A 50 4.16 10.29 -14.57
C THR A 50 2.77 10.89 -14.69
N GLN A 51 2.61 12.10 -14.18
CA GLN A 51 1.35 12.85 -14.28
C GLN A 51 0.83 12.97 -15.72
N ASN A 52 1.71 13.25 -16.69
CA ASN A 52 1.33 13.35 -18.10
C ASN A 52 0.83 12.01 -18.65
N GLN A 53 1.50 10.90 -18.31
CA GLN A 53 1.08 9.56 -18.74
C GLN A 53 -0.28 9.16 -18.16
N VAL A 54 -0.57 9.53 -16.90
CA VAL A 54 -1.88 9.31 -16.28
C VAL A 54 -2.97 10.10 -17.00
N GLN A 55 -2.73 11.37 -17.35
CA GLN A 55 -3.68 12.20 -18.09
C GLN A 55 -3.98 11.61 -19.47
N GLU A 56 -2.97 11.17 -20.21
CA GLU A 56 -3.13 10.55 -21.51
C GLU A 56 -3.91 9.23 -21.44
N ALA A 57 -3.61 8.37 -20.46
CA ALA A 57 -4.30 7.10 -20.27
C ALA A 57 -5.77 7.32 -19.90
N SER A 58 -6.05 8.27 -19.01
CA SER A 58 -7.42 8.61 -18.59
C SER A 58 -8.24 9.18 -19.75
N ALA A 59 -7.64 10.04 -20.58
CA ALA A 59 -8.29 10.61 -21.75
C ALA A 59 -8.60 9.56 -22.84
N LYS A 60 -7.77 8.51 -22.96
CA LYS A 60 -8.04 7.37 -23.85
C LYS A 60 -9.16 6.48 -23.32
N TRP A 61 -9.26 6.28 -22.01
CA TRP A 61 -10.28 5.42 -21.41
C TRP A 61 -11.69 5.99 -21.49
N LEU A 62 -11.83 7.32 -21.49
CA LEU A 62 -13.11 8.03 -21.59
C LEU A 62 -13.67 8.16 -23.03
N LYS A 63 -12.97 7.62 -24.04
CA LYS A 63 -13.41 7.58 -25.44
C LYS A 63 -13.96 6.21 -25.79
#